data_AF-A0A9E5IWE0-F1
#
_entry.id   AF-A0A9E5IWE0-F1
#
_cell.length_a   1.000
_cell.length_b   1.000
_cell.length_c   1.000
_cell.angle_alpha   90.00
_cell.angle_beta   90.00
_cell.angle_gamma   90.00
#
_symmetry.space_group_name_H-M   'P 1'
#
loop_
_entity.id
_entity.type
_entity.pdbx_description
1 polymer ?
#
loop_
_entity_poly.entity_id
_entity_poly.type
_entity_poly.pdbx_seq_one_letter_code
_entity_poly.pdbx_strand_id
1 'polypeptide(L)'
;MEGVDGGDVDSSVEETKAPASNKKESKREDWTNEKRKDPTAGISDALDAIRMKFGDDAIMKLGDKPKVNINAIPTGSIGLDAALGVGGMPRGRIIEIFGPESSGKTTLSLHVVAEAQKLGGICAYIDAEHAMDPDYAKRIGVKTDELLISQPDTGEQALEIVESLVRSGKMDVIVIDSVAALTPKDEIEGDMGAHHVGKQARLMSQALRKLT
;
A
#
# COMPACT_ATOMS: atom_id res chain seq x y z
N MET A 1 -30.87 -74.44 48.73
CA MET A 1 -29.61 -73.76 49.02
C MET A 1 -29.85 -72.30 48.72
N GLU A 2 -30.33 -71.56 49.73
CA GLU A 2 -29.52 -70.61 50.53
C GLU A 2 -29.23 -69.36 49.69
N GLY A 3 -29.83 -68.19 49.99
CA GLY A 3 -29.35 -67.24 51.03
C GLY A 3 -28.06 -66.58 50.50
N VAL A 4 -27.89 -65.27 50.31
CA VAL A 4 -27.92 -64.12 51.25
C VAL A 4 -27.75 -62.87 50.35
N ASP A 5 -28.63 -61.88 50.34
CA ASP A 5 -28.68 -60.67 51.20
C ASP A 5 -27.51 -59.68 51.03
N GLY A 6 -27.84 -58.39 50.85
CA GLY A 6 -26.93 -57.27 51.15
C GLY A 6 -26.86 -56.15 50.11
N GLY A 7 -27.54 -55.02 50.39
CA GLY A 7 -27.00 -53.69 50.08
C GLY A 7 -27.96 -52.69 49.44
N ASP A 8 -28.64 -51.92 50.29
CA ASP A 8 -29.40 -50.70 49.99
C ASP A 8 -28.58 -49.63 49.24
N VAL A 9 -29.26 -48.72 48.53
CA VAL A 9 -29.28 -47.25 48.81
C VAL A 9 -30.03 -46.51 47.69
N ASP A 10 -31.21 -46.01 48.08
CA ASP A 10 -31.70 -44.63 47.90
C ASP A 10 -31.76 -44.00 46.49
N SER A 11 -32.98 -43.68 46.05
CA SER A 11 -33.49 -42.29 46.03
C SER A 11 -34.56 -42.10 44.95
N SER A 12 -35.80 -42.02 45.43
CA SER A 12 -36.96 -41.48 44.73
C SER A 12 -36.69 -40.04 44.31
N VAL A 13 -36.84 -39.72 43.03
CA VAL A 13 -36.96 -38.33 42.56
C VAL A 13 -38.28 -38.19 41.82
N GLU A 14 -39.26 -37.66 42.55
CA GLU A 14 -40.52 -37.14 42.03
C GLU A 14 -40.26 -35.93 41.12
N GLU A 15 -40.88 -35.93 39.94
CA GLU A 15 -41.01 -34.76 39.08
C GLU A 15 -41.83 -33.66 39.79
N THR A 16 -41.17 -32.56 40.15
CA THR A 16 -41.83 -31.33 40.57
C THR A 16 -41.64 -30.24 39.52
N LYS A 17 -42.76 -29.85 38.87
CA LYS A 17 -42.84 -28.68 37.99
C LYS A 17 -42.64 -27.41 38.81
N ALA A 18 -41.58 -26.65 38.49
CA ALA A 18 -41.37 -25.31 39.03
C ALA A 18 -42.31 -24.28 38.37
N PRO A 19 -42.88 -23.31 39.12
CA PRO A 19 -43.78 -22.30 38.58
C PRO A 19 -43.01 -21.16 37.90
N ALA A 20 -43.56 -20.66 36.79
CA ALA A 20 -43.04 -19.50 36.05
C ALA A 20 -43.16 -18.22 36.89
N SER A 21 -42.03 -17.63 37.27
CA SER A 21 -41.95 -16.36 37.98
C SER A 21 -41.87 -15.17 37.01
N ASN A 22 -42.91 -14.35 37.10
CA ASN A 22 -43.09 -12.94 36.74
C ASN A 22 -41.85 -12.18 36.19
N LYS A 23 -41.85 -11.82 34.89
CA LYS A 23 -40.93 -10.84 34.30
C LYS A 23 -41.29 -9.43 34.78
N LYS A 24 -40.54 -8.89 35.73
CA LYS A 24 -40.45 -7.43 35.94
C LYS A 24 -39.47 -6.86 34.92
N GLU A 25 -39.97 -6.07 33.98
CA GLU A 25 -39.14 -5.20 33.13
C GLU A 25 -38.41 -4.19 34.01
N SER A 26 -37.09 -4.35 34.15
CA SER A 26 -36.23 -3.31 34.68
C SER A 26 -35.91 -2.32 33.55
N LYS A 27 -36.51 -1.12 33.60
CA LYS A 27 -36.04 0.04 32.85
C LYS A 27 -34.56 0.28 33.21
N ARG A 28 -33.65 -0.04 32.29
CA ARG A 28 -32.29 0.49 32.33
C ARG A 28 -32.35 1.86 31.66
N GLU A 29 -32.24 2.89 32.48
CA GLU A 29 -32.09 4.27 32.03
C GLU A 29 -30.75 4.41 31.30
N ASP A 30 -30.82 4.89 30.06
CA ASP A 30 -29.68 5.09 29.17
C ASP A 30 -28.95 6.37 29.60
N TRP A 31 -27.96 6.20 30.48
CA TRP A 31 -27.11 7.28 30.98
C TRP A 31 -25.87 7.36 30.08
N THR A 32 -25.92 8.24 29.07
CA THR A 32 -24.81 9.08 28.55
C THR A 32 -25.06 9.49 27.09
N ASN A 33 -25.87 10.52 26.88
CA ASN A 33 -25.76 11.35 25.67
C ASN A 33 -25.71 12.83 26.07
N GLU A 34 -24.66 13.19 26.81
CA GLU A 34 -24.22 14.58 26.82
C GLU A 34 -23.68 14.88 25.41
N LYS A 35 -24.41 15.72 24.67
CA LYS A 35 -23.94 16.28 23.39
C LYS A 35 -22.58 16.94 23.61
N ARG A 36 -21.48 16.23 23.28
CA ARG A 36 -20.15 16.84 23.19
C ARG A 36 -20.26 18.04 22.24
N LYS A 37 -20.00 19.25 22.75
CA LYS A 37 -19.85 20.46 21.93
C LYS A 37 -18.84 20.14 20.82
N ASP A 38 -19.20 20.41 19.56
CA ASP A 38 -18.28 20.19 18.45
C ASP A 38 -17.02 21.05 18.70
N PRO A 39 -15.84 20.45 18.92
CA PRO A 39 -14.63 21.18 19.27
C PRO A 39 -14.18 22.15 18.16
N THR A 40 -14.72 22.04 16.94
CA THR A 40 -14.43 22.98 15.85
C THR A 40 -15.23 24.28 15.90
N ALA A 41 -16.19 24.42 16.82
CA ALA A 41 -17.05 25.62 16.90
C ALA A 41 -16.26 26.92 17.12
N GLY A 42 -15.09 26.86 17.77
CA GLY A 42 -14.22 28.02 18.00
C GLY A 42 -13.26 28.35 16.86
N ILE A 43 -13.20 27.54 15.81
CA ILE A 43 -12.29 27.71 14.66
C ILE A 43 -13.01 27.74 13.31
N SER A 44 -14.35 27.79 13.30
CA SER A 44 -15.16 27.73 12.06
C SER A 44 -14.74 28.79 11.05
N ASP A 45 -14.59 30.05 11.49
CA ASP A 45 -14.21 31.16 10.61
C ASP A 45 -12.83 30.95 9.98
N ALA A 46 -11.90 30.35 10.74
CA ALA A 46 -10.56 30.02 10.23
C ALA A 46 -10.61 28.87 9.22
N LEU A 47 -11.45 27.86 9.46
CA LEU A 47 -11.67 26.76 8.52
C LEU A 47 -12.27 27.26 7.20
N ASP A 48 -13.25 28.16 7.27
CA ASP A 48 -13.91 28.72 6.09
C ASP A 48 -13.00 29.67 5.30
N ALA A 49 -12.16 30.46 5.99
CA ALA A 49 -11.13 31.26 5.35
C ALA A 49 -10.09 30.41 4.60
N ILE A 50 -9.71 29.25 5.17
CA ILE A 50 -8.80 28.30 4.50
C ILE A 50 -9.47 27.71 3.26
N ARG A 51 -10.74 27.28 3.36
CA ARG A 51 -11.50 26.74 2.22
C ARG A 51 -11.67 27.74 1.10
N MET A 52 -12.02 28.99 1.43
CA MET A 52 -12.17 30.05 0.43
C MET A 52 -10.85 30.35 -0.29
N LYS A 53 -9.71 30.28 0.42
CA LYS A 53 -8.40 30.61 -0.14
C LYS A 53 -7.75 29.46 -0.91
N PHE A 54 -7.99 28.21 -0.50
CA PHE A 54 -7.23 27.04 -0.99
C PHE A 54 -8.11 25.90 -1.56
N GLY A 55 -9.44 26.07 -1.56
CA GLY A 55 -10.42 25.07 -2.01
C GLY A 55 -11.03 24.27 -0.86
N ASP A 56 -12.22 23.68 -1.10
CA ASP A 56 -12.98 22.95 -0.07
C ASP A 56 -12.22 21.73 0.48
N ASP A 57 -11.33 21.13 -0.32
CA ASP A 57 -10.50 19.99 0.07
C ASP A 57 -9.25 20.36 0.88
N ALA A 58 -8.95 21.66 1.02
CA ALA A 58 -7.76 22.12 1.72
C ALA A 58 -7.78 21.80 3.23
N ILE A 59 -8.97 21.71 3.84
CA ILE A 59 -9.12 21.34 5.25
C ILE A 59 -10.49 20.69 5.53
N MET A 60 -10.45 19.46 6.05
CA MET A 60 -11.63 18.66 6.39
C MET A 60 -11.34 17.76 7.59
N LYS A 61 -12.39 17.30 8.30
CA LYS A 61 -12.18 16.28 9.34
C LYS A 61 -11.80 14.97 8.67
N LEU A 62 -10.85 14.24 9.24
CA LEU A 62 -10.33 13.00 8.64
C LEU A 62 -11.42 11.95 8.39
N GLY A 63 -12.46 11.91 9.24
CA GLY A 63 -13.60 11.00 9.13
C GLY A 63 -14.65 11.40 8.09
N ASP A 64 -14.60 12.64 7.57
CA ASP A 64 -15.51 13.12 6.53
C ASP A 64 -15.03 12.70 5.13
N LYS A 65 -13.80 12.17 5.01
CA LYS A 65 -13.33 11.58 3.76
C LYS A 65 -14.11 10.31 3.47
N PRO A 66 -14.69 10.16 2.25
CA PRO A 66 -15.19 8.87 1.80
C PRO A 66 -14.10 7.81 2.00
N LYS A 67 -14.47 6.59 2.39
CA LYS A 67 -13.53 5.46 2.34
C LYS A 67 -13.07 5.31 0.89
N VAL A 68 -11.90 5.85 0.57
CA VAL A 68 -11.31 5.73 -0.77
C VAL A 68 -10.90 4.28 -0.92
N ASN A 69 -11.56 3.55 -1.82
CA ASN A 69 -11.12 2.22 -2.17
C ASN A 69 -9.77 2.38 -2.87
N ILE A 70 -8.69 1.91 -2.24
CA ILE A 70 -7.33 2.05 -2.78
C ILE A 70 -7.23 1.08 -3.94
N ASN A 71 -7.13 1.61 -5.16
CA ASN A 71 -6.89 0.79 -6.34
C ASN A 71 -5.45 0.26 -6.31
N ALA A 72 -5.27 -1.05 -6.43
CA ALA A 72 -4.00 -1.72 -6.30
C ALA A 72 -3.73 -2.67 -7.48
N ILE A 73 -2.45 -2.88 -7.78
CA ILE A 73 -1.96 -3.82 -8.79
C ILE A 73 -1.42 -5.05 -8.05
N PRO A 74 -1.91 -6.27 -8.34
CA PRO A 74 -1.41 -7.48 -7.70
C PRO A 74 0.10 -7.63 -7.87
N THR A 75 0.78 -8.17 -6.87
CA THR A 75 2.24 -8.36 -6.91
C THR A 75 2.66 -9.63 -7.65
N GLY A 76 1.70 -10.50 -7.99
CA GLY A 76 1.96 -11.86 -8.45
C GLY A 76 2.21 -12.84 -7.30
N SER A 77 2.22 -12.38 -6.04
CA SER A 77 2.37 -13.19 -4.84
C SER A 77 1.17 -13.02 -3.91
N ILE A 78 0.36 -14.07 -3.78
CA ILE A 78 -0.83 -14.09 -2.92
C ILE A 78 -0.49 -13.72 -1.46
N GLY A 79 0.65 -14.22 -0.96
CA GLY A 79 1.10 -13.95 0.40
C GLY A 79 1.46 -12.47 0.61
N LEU A 80 2.10 -11.85 -0.39
CA LEU A 80 2.48 -10.44 -0.32
C LEU A 80 1.26 -9.53 -0.47
N ASP A 81 0.34 -9.84 -1.40
CA ASP A 81 -0.90 -9.07 -1.58
C ASP A 81 -1.76 -9.06 -0.32
N ALA A 82 -1.84 -10.21 0.37
CA ALA A 82 -2.50 -10.32 1.66
C ALA A 82 -1.79 -9.51 2.75
N ALA A 83 -0.45 -9.56 2.81
CA ALA A 83 0.34 -8.82 3.79
C ALA A 83 0.23 -7.30 3.62
N LEU A 84 0.08 -6.80 2.38
CA LEU A 84 -0.13 -5.38 2.08
C LEU A 84 -1.52 -4.89 2.49
N GLY A 85 -2.49 -5.78 2.70
CA GLY A 85 -3.84 -5.47 3.20
C GLY A 85 -4.75 -4.72 2.23
N VAL A 86 -4.22 -4.25 1.10
CA VAL A 86 -4.95 -3.57 0.02
C VAL A 86 -5.01 -4.39 -1.26
N GLY A 87 -4.51 -5.63 -1.24
CA GLY A 87 -4.57 -6.56 -2.37
C GLY A 87 -3.50 -6.34 -3.45
N GLY A 88 -2.43 -5.60 -3.14
CA GLY A 88 -1.30 -5.38 -4.05
C GLY A 88 -0.62 -4.04 -3.85
N MET A 89 0.13 -3.60 -4.86
CA MET A 89 0.82 -2.31 -4.90
C MET A 89 -0.17 -1.17 -5.18
N PRO A 90 -0.29 -0.16 -4.29
CA PRO A 90 -1.25 0.94 -4.49
C PRO A 90 -0.86 1.83 -5.68
N ARG A 91 -1.84 2.14 -6.53
CA ARG A 91 -1.63 3.02 -7.69
C ARG A 91 -1.40 4.47 -7.28
N GLY A 92 -0.63 5.20 -8.09
CA GLY A 92 -0.32 6.61 -7.86
C GLY A 92 0.57 6.85 -6.62
N ARG A 93 1.34 5.83 -6.20
CA ARG A 93 2.25 5.89 -5.07
C ARG A 93 3.64 5.48 -5.49
N ILE A 94 4.63 6.02 -4.79
CA ILE A 94 6.03 5.61 -4.90
C ILE A 94 6.26 4.46 -3.93
N ILE A 95 6.86 3.39 -4.42
CA ILE A 95 7.14 2.16 -3.67
C ILE A 95 8.61 1.84 -3.83
N GLU A 96 9.26 1.49 -2.72
CA GLU A 96 10.67 1.09 -2.70
C GLU A 96 10.75 -0.42 -2.38
N ILE A 97 11.47 -1.16 -3.24
CA ILE A 97 11.80 -2.56 -3.02
C ILE A 97 13.31 -2.64 -2.85
N PHE A 98 13.77 -2.91 -1.63
CA PHE A 98 15.20 -2.99 -1.31
C PHE A 98 15.55 -4.35 -0.69
N GLY A 99 16.83 -4.69 -0.75
CA GLY A 99 17.34 -5.96 -0.24
C GLY A 99 18.67 -6.35 -0.89
N PRO A 100 19.31 -7.43 -0.39
CA PRO A 100 20.58 -7.92 -0.93
C PRO A 100 20.54 -8.19 -2.44
N GLU A 101 21.71 -8.25 -3.07
CA GLU A 101 21.82 -8.76 -4.44
C GLU A 101 21.22 -10.16 -4.54
N SER A 102 20.61 -10.46 -5.69
CA SER A 102 19.93 -11.74 -5.94
C SER A 102 18.78 -12.08 -4.99
N SER A 103 18.26 -11.14 -4.18
CA SER A 103 17.10 -11.36 -3.31
C SER A 103 15.75 -11.39 -4.03
N GLY A 104 15.74 -11.25 -5.36
CA GLY A 104 14.52 -11.27 -6.18
C GLY A 104 13.84 -9.91 -6.40
N LYS A 105 14.53 -8.78 -6.19
CA LYS A 105 13.98 -7.43 -6.39
C LYS A 105 13.44 -7.24 -7.82
N THR A 106 14.31 -7.41 -8.81
CA THR A 106 13.97 -7.30 -10.24
C THR A 106 12.89 -8.31 -10.63
N THR A 107 12.97 -9.55 -10.13
CA THR A 107 11.93 -10.57 -10.35
C THR A 107 10.56 -10.11 -9.85
N LEU A 108 10.47 -9.58 -8.62
CA LEU A 108 9.22 -9.08 -8.06
C LEU A 108 8.70 -7.87 -8.86
N SER A 109 9.57 -6.93 -9.22
CA SER A 109 9.20 -5.78 -10.05
C SER A 109 8.62 -6.20 -11.40
N LEU A 110 9.24 -7.18 -12.06
CA LEU A 110 8.75 -7.70 -13.34
C LEU A 110 7.43 -8.50 -13.19
N HIS A 111 7.19 -9.17 -12.05
CA HIS A 111 5.88 -9.75 -11.75
C HIS A 111 4.79 -8.69 -11.61
N VAL A 112 5.07 -7.58 -10.92
CA VAL A 112 4.13 -6.44 -10.82
C VAL A 112 3.84 -5.87 -12.21
N VAL A 113 4.86 -5.74 -13.07
CA VAL A 113 4.69 -5.31 -14.47
C VAL A 113 3.80 -6.29 -15.25
N ALA A 114 4.06 -7.60 -15.14
CA ALA A 114 3.25 -8.62 -15.80
C ALA A 114 1.78 -8.58 -15.35
N GLU A 115 1.52 -8.44 -14.04
CA GLU A 115 0.16 -8.29 -13.51
C GLU A 115 -0.52 -7.01 -14.00
N ALA A 116 0.20 -5.88 -14.05
CA ALA A 116 -0.33 -4.64 -14.62
C ALA A 116 -0.69 -4.78 -16.10
N GLN A 117 0.17 -5.42 -16.91
CA GLN A 117 -0.09 -5.66 -18.33
C GLN A 117 -1.27 -6.63 -18.56
N LYS A 118 -1.47 -7.63 -17.68
CA LYS A 118 -2.66 -8.51 -17.72
C LYS A 118 -3.96 -7.75 -17.51
N LEU A 119 -3.93 -6.70 -16.70
CA LEU A 119 -5.06 -5.78 -16.49
C LEU A 119 -5.22 -4.74 -17.61
N GLY A 120 -4.41 -4.84 -18.68
CA GLY A 120 -4.43 -3.90 -19.81
C GLY A 120 -3.70 -2.59 -19.55
N GLY A 121 -2.88 -2.52 -18.49
CA GLY A 121 -2.12 -1.34 -18.12
C GLY A 121 -0.85 -1.14 -18.96
N ILE A 122 -0.42 0.11 -19.08
CA ILE A 122 0.81 0.49 -19.78
C ILE A 122 1.95 0.59 -18.77
N CYS A 123 3.05 -0.09 -19.05
CA CYS A 123 4.19 -0.18 -18.15
C CYS A 123 5.46 0.38 -18.79
N ALA A 124 6.35 0.90 -17.97
CA ALA A 124 7.69 1.31 -18.36
C ALA A 124 8.76 0.74 -17.42
N TYR A 125 9.93 0.46 -17.98
CA TYR A 125 11.11 -0.03 -17.27
C TYR A 125 12.31 0.88 -17.57
N ILE A 126 12.81 1.55 -16.54
CA ILE A 126 14.02 2.36 -16.60
C ILE A 126 15.17 1.48 -16.12
N ASP A 127 15.87 0.89 -17.08
CA ASP A 127 17.01 -0.01 -16.86
C ASP A 127 18.28 0.83 -16.73
N ALA A 128 18.51 1.38 -15.55
CA ALA A 128 19.72 2.13 -15.22
C ALA A 128 20.92 1.19 -14.96
N GLU A 129 20.67 -0.06 -14.56
CA GLU A 129 21.73 -1.08 -14.37
C GLU A 129 22.21 -1.72 -15.69
N HIS A 130 21.48 -1.51 -16.80
CA HIS A 130 21.77 -2.12 -18.10
C HIS A 130 21.82 -3.66 -18.02
N ALA A 131 20.99 -4.24 -17.13
CA ALA A 131 21.06 -5.64 -16.73
C ALA A 131 19.76 -6.41 -17.03
N MET A 132 18.78 -5.77 -17.67
CA MET A 132 17.50 -6.41 -17.97
C MET A 132 17.67 -7.55 -19.00
N ASP A 133 17.17 -8.75 -18.66
CA ASP A 133 17.07 -9.90 -19.57
C ASP A 133 15.64 -10.01 -20.15
N PRO A 134 15.44 -9.71 -21.45
CA PRO A 134 14.12 -9.79 -22.08
C PRO A 134 13.56 -11.22 -22.16
N ASP A 135 14.41 -12.23 -22.30
CA ASP A 135 13.98 -13.63 -22.36
C ASP A 135 13.47 -14.09 -20.99
N TYR A 136 14.16 -13.70 -19.92
CA TYR A 136 13.69 -13.93 -18.56
C TYR A 136 12.37 -13.21 -18.29
N ALA A 137 12.26 -11.92 -18.63
CA ALA A 137 11.03 -11.14 -18.46
C ALA A 137 9.84 -11.79 -19.18
N LYS A 138 10.04 -12.27 -20.41
CA LYS A 138 9.01 -12.98 -21.17
C LYS A 138 8.57 -14.27 -20.49
N ARG A 139 9.51 -15.05 -19.93
CA ARG A 139 9.21 -16.32 -19.22
C ARG A 139 8.35 -16.11 -17.97
N ILE A 140 8.50 -14.98 -17.29
CA ILE A 140 7.68 -14.63 -16.11
C ILE A 140 6.36 -13.93 -16.45
N GLY A 141 6.07 -13.77 -17.75
CA GLY A 141 4.77 -13.30 -18.24
C GLY A 141 4.70 -11.82 -18.61
N VAL A 142 5.83 -11.13 -18.67
CA VAL A 142 5.90 -9.77 -19.21
C VAL A 142 5.69 -9.82 -20.73
N LYS A 143 4.80 -8.97 -21.24
CA LYS A 143 4.63 -8.74 -22.67
C LYS A 143 5.71 -7.76 -23.13
N THR A 144 6.86 -8.28 -23.53
CA THR A 144 8.05 -7.49 -23.84
C THR A 144 7.91 -6.62 -25.09
N ASP A 145 7.00 -6.96 -25.99
CA ASP A 145 6.61 -6.17 -27.16
C ASP A 145 5.78 -4.93 -26.81
N GLU A 146 5.09 -4.96 -25.66
CA GLU A 146 4.26 -3.85 -25.15
C GLU A 146 4.97 -3.04 -24.05
N LEU A 147 6.11 -3.51 -23.53
CA LEU A 147 6.83 -2.86 -22.43
C LEU A 147 7.69 -1.70 -22.95
N LEU A 148 7.47 -0.49 -22.44
CA LEU A 148 8.34 0.65 -22.72
C LEU A 148 9.66 0.47 -21.96
N ILE A 149 10.80 0.58 -22.63
CA ILE A 149 12.11 0.47 -22.00
C ILE A 149 12.94 1.73 -22.26
N SER A 150 13.70 2.14 -21.26
CA SER A 150 14.70 3.20 -21.38
C SER A 150 15.98 2.77 -20.69
N GLN A 151 17.11 2.94 -21.37
CA GLN A 151 18.46 2.76 -20.81
C GLN A 151 19.14 4.15 -20.78
N PRO A 152 18.94 4.92 -19.70
CA PRO A 152 19.49 6.27 -19.61
C PRO A 152 21.01 6.23 -19.37
N ASP A 153 21.67 7.30 -19.79
CA ASP A 153 23.10 7.57 -19.58
C ASP A 153 23.36 8.20 -18.22
N THR A 154 22.42 8.99 -17.68
CA THR A 154 22.57 9.69 -16.38
C THR A 154 21.33 9.61 -15.50
N GLY A 155 21.52 9.81 -14.20
CA GLY A 155 20.43 9.86 -13.22
C GLY A 155 19.43 10.98 -13.50
N GLU A 156 19.89 12.15 -13.94
CA GLU A 156 19.00 13.26 -14.34
C GLU A 156 18.12 12.86 -15.52
N GLN A 157 18.71 12.27 -16.57
CA GLN A 157 17.97 11.83 -17.75
C GLN A 157 16.92 10.78 -17.38
N ALA A 158 17.29 9.81 -16.54
CA ALA A 158 16.35 8.80 -16.05
C ALA A 158 15.13 9.43 -15.37
N LEU A 159 15.35 10.40 -14.47
CA LEU A 159 14.28 11.05 -13.71
C LEU A 159 13.45 12.01 -14.56
N GLU A 160 14.02 12.64 -15.59
CA GLU A 160 13.27 13.45 -16.58
C GLU A 160 12.35 12.59 -17.44
N ILE A 161 12.82 11.40 -17.84
CA ILE A 161 12.00 10.41 -18.55
C ILE A 161 10.84 9.96 -17.65
N VAL A 162 11.12 9.62 -16.39
CA VAL A 162 10.07 9.25 -15.41
C VAL A 162 9.07 10.39 -15.21
N GLU A 163 9.53 11.64 -15.05
CA GLU A 163 8.66 12.82 -14.93
C GLU A 163 7.73 12.94 -16.14
N SER A 164 8.27 12.79 -17.35
CA SER A 164 7.50 12.88 -18.60
C SER A 164 6.45 11.76 -18.71
N LEU A 165 6.83 10.53 -18.36
CA LEU A 165 5.94 9.38 -18.35
C LEU A 165 4.80 9.53 -17.34
N VAL A 166 5.10 9.99 -16.12
CA VAL A 166 4.07 10.27 -15.09
C VAL A 166 3.13 11.37 -15.55
N ARG A 167 3.66 12.49 -16.09
CA ARG A 167 2.86 13.61 -16.59
C ARG A 167 1.93 13.25 -17.75
N SER A 168 2.23 12.17 -18.49
CA SER A 168 1.33 11.67 -19.54
C SER A 168 -0.04 11.21 -19.00
N GLY A 169 -0.10 10.85 -17.70
CA GLY A 169 -1.30 10.33 -17.05
C GLY A 169 -1.76 8.95 -17.53
N LYS A 170 -0.93 8.26 -18.33
CA LYS A 170 -1.29 6.98 -18.98
C LYS A 170 -0.55 5.76 -18.42
N MET A 171 0.44 5.95 -17.57
CA MET A 171 1.24 4.85 -17.02
C MET A 171 0.56 4.22 -15.81
N ASP A 172 0.56 2.89 -15.79
CA ASP A 172 0.09 2.09 -14.66
C ASP A 172 1.23 1.74 -13.70
N VAL A 173 2.39 1.37 -14.25
CA VAL A 173 3.61 1.02 -13.50
C VAL A 173 4.82 1.60 -14.21
N ILE A 174 5.71 2.23 -13.43
CA ILE A 174 7.05 2.60 -13.88
C ILE A 174 8.03 1.98 -12.89
N VAL A 175 8.92 1.12 -13.36
CA VAL A 175 10.01 0.54 -12.57
C VAL A 175 11.29 1.29 -12.87
N ILE A 176 12.06 1.62 -11.83
CA ILE A 176 13.43 2.12 -11.95
C ILE A 176 14.36 1.08 -11.34
N ASP A 177 15.19 0.44 -12.16
CA ASP A 177 16.15 -0.58 -11.75
C ASP A 177 17.58 -0.12 -12.12
N SER A 178 18.35 0.48 -11.21
CA SER A 178 18.04 0.75 -9.80
C SER A 178 18.43 2.16 -9.39
N VAL A 179 17.98 2.60 -8.20
CA VAL A 179 18.31 3.92 -7.65
C VAL A 179 19.82 4.08 -7.49
N ALA A 180 20.54 3.01 -7.14
CA ALA A 180 21.99 3.04 -6.97
C ALA A 180 22.73 3.39 -8.27
N ALA A 181 22.16 3.00 -9.42
CA ALA A 181 22.69 3.29 -10.75
C ALA A 181 22.27 4.67 -11.31
N LEU A 182 21.50 5.48 -10.57
CA LEU A 182 21.15 6.84 -10.96
C LEU A 182 22.31 7.82 -10.68
N THR A 183 23.43 7.60 -11.37
CA THR A 183 24.65 8.40 -11.20
C THR A 183 24.47 9.79 -11.82
N PRO A 184 24.71 10.87 -11.07
CA PRO A 184 24.65 12.23 -11.62
C PRO A 184 25.61 12.43 -12.78
N LYS A 185 25.22 13.22 -13.77
CA LYS A 185 26.04 13.51 -14.95
C LYS A 185 27.46 13.97 -14.61
N ASP A 186 27.59 14.84 -13.62
CA ASP A 186 28.87 15.39 -13.21
C ASP A 186 29.79 14.38 -12.51
N GLU A 187 29.22 13.33 -11.92
CA GLU A 187 29.97 12.21 -11.34
C GLU A 187 30.47 11.27 -12.45
N ILE A 188 29.69 11.09 -13.53
CA ILE A 188 30.09 10.32 -14.72
C ILE A 188 31.21 11.04 -15.50
N GLU A 189 31.10 12.35 -15.66
CA GLU A 189 32.11 13.17 -16.37
C GLU A 189 33.34 13.50 -15.52
N GLY A 190 33.25 13.31 -14.19
CA GLY A 190 34.31 13.60 -13.25
C GLY A 190 35.38 12.50 -13.16
N ASP A 191 36.50 12.84 -12.53
CA ASP A 191 37.57 11.86 -12.27
C ASP A 191 37.14 10.84 -11.21
N MET A 192 37.49 9.57 -11.42
CA MET A 192 37.31 8.52 -10.41
C MET A 192 38.01 8.91 -9.11
N GLY A 193 37.27 8.90 -8.01
CA GLY A 193 37.76 9.28 -6.67
C GLY A 193 37.57 10.76 -6.32
N ALA A 194 37.04 11.59 -7.24
CA ALA A 194 36.61 12.94 -6.90
C ALA A 194 35.45 12.90 -5.88
N HIS A 195 35.49 13.82 -4.91
CA HIS A 195 34.51 13.87 -3.84
C HIS A 195 33.17 14.46 -4.32
N HIS A 196 32.21 13.57 -4.57
CA HIS A 196 30.84 13.93 -4.94
C HIS A 196 29.88 13.75 -3.74
N VAL A 197 30.03 14.59 -2.72
CA VAL A 197 29.25 14.42 -1.47
C VAL A 197 27.77 14.77 -1.68
N GLY A 198 26.89 13.78 -1.49
CA GLY A 198 25.44 13.96 -1.36
C GLY A 198 24.73 14.50 -2.60
N LYS A 199 25.29 14.33 -3.81
CA LYS A 199 24.64 14.77 -5.06
C LYS A 199 23.43 13.91 -5.41
N GLN A 200 23.58 12.59 -5.41
CA GLN A 200 22.49 11.65 -5.66
C GLN A 200 21.30 11.88 -4.70
N ALA A 201 21.56 12.12 -3.41
CA ALA A 201 20.51 12.44 -2.44
C ALA A 201 19.75 13.74 -2.78
N ARG A 202 20.44 14.78 -3.25
CA ARG A 202 19.82 16.04 -3.70
C ARG A 202 19.02 15.85 -4.99
N LEU A 203 19.56 15.10 -5.94
CA LEU A 203 18.88 14.73 -7.19
C LEU A 203 17.57 14.01 -6.89
N MET A 204 17.61 12.96 -6.08
CA MET A 204 16.41 12.21 -5.65
C MET A 204 15.42 13.11 -4.90
N SER A 205 15.89 13.96 -3.98
CA SER A 205 15.03 14.90 -3.24
C SER A 205 14.34 15.91 -4.15
N GLN A 206 14.96 16.30 -5.26
CA GLN A 206 14.36 17.20 -6.25
C GLN A 206 13.37 16.46 -7.13
N ALA A 207 13.72 15.27 -7.60
CA ALA A 207 12.87 14.45 -8.45
C ALA A 207 11.59 14.03 -7.74
N LEU A 208 11.69 13.48 -6.53
CA LEU A 208 10.52 13.02 -5.76
C LEU A 208 9.53 14.15 -5.50
N ARG A 209 10.01 15.38 -5.25
CA ARG A 209 9.14 16.57 -5.08
C ARG A 209 8.31 16.93 -6.31
N LYS A 210 8.74 16.51 -7.50
CA LYS A 210 7.98 16.72 -8.74
C LYS A 210 7.05 15.55 -9.08
N LEU A 211 7.33 14.37 -8.52
CA LEU A 211 6.60 13.13 -8.81
C LEU A 211 5.43 12.87 -7.85
N THR A 212 5.41 13.53 -6.69
CA THR A 212 4.34 13.48 -5.68
C THR A 212 3.43 14.69 -5.74
#